data_AF-A0A1F7ZJZ0-F1
#
_entry.id   AF-A0A1F7ZJZ0-F1
#
_cell.length_a   1.000
_cell.length_b   1.000
_cell.length_c   1.000
_cell.angle_alpha   90.00
_cell.angle_beta   90.00
_cell.angle_gamma   90.00
#
_symmetry.space_group_name_H-M   'P 1'
#
loop_
_entity.id
_entity.type
_entity.pdbx_description
1 polymer ?
#
loop_
_entity_poly.entity_id
_entity_poly.type
_entity_poly.pdbx_seq_one_letter_code
_entity_poly.pdbx_strand_id
1 'polypeptide(L)'
;MALHPVASLYRRSLKLALDWAVHRQIWRGQAVYIRSLFDANKNVRDPRQQKVLLRETEDLLETWKHPDPYRAPTAPGGNKYERNLPARQLPYASGSH
;
A
#
# COMPACT_ATOMS: atom_id res chain seq x y z
N MET A 1 6.49 11.28 -8.83
CA MET A 1 5.43 11.01 -9.83
C MET A 1 4.16 10.60 -9.09
N ALA A 2 3.09 11.39 -9.20
CA ALA A 2 1.80 11.01 -8.64
C ALA A 2 1.33 9.73 -9.36
N LEU A 3 1.15 8.66 -8.59
CA LEU A 3 0.64 7.41 -9.13
C LEU A 3 -0.83 7.61 -9.52
N HIS A 4 -1.21 7.12 -10.69
CA HIS A 4 -2.60 7.13 -11.13
C HIS A 4 -3.49 6.54 -10.01
N PRO A 5 -4.58 7.22 -9.59
CA PRO A 5 -5.37 6.81 -8.42
C PRO A 5 -5.79 5.34 -8.46
N VAL A 6 -6.22 4.86 -9.62
CA VAL A 6 -6.59 3.45 -9.88
C VAL A 6 -5.42 2.49 -9.64
N ALA A 7 -4.20 2.86 -10.07
CA ALA A 7 -3.04 1.99 -9.88
C ALA A 7 -2.61 1.93 -8.40
N SER A 8 -2.74 3.04 -7.66
CA SER A 8 -2.53 3.07 -6.21
C SER A 8 -3.55 2.18 -5.48
N LEU A 9 -4.83 2.32 -5.83
CA LEU A 9 -5.93 1.52 -5.32
C LEU A 9 -5.69 0.03 -5.55
N TYR A 10 -5.39 -0.36 -6.78
CA TYR A 10 -5.14 -1.75 -7.16
C TYR A 10 -4.01 -2.39 -6.34
N ARG A 11 -2.89 -1.67 -6.15
CA ARG A 11 -1.79 -2.15 -5.31
C ARG A 11 -2.19 -2.32 -3.86
N ARG A 12 -2.98 -1.39 -3.32
CA ARG A 12 -3.51 -1.49 -1.95
C ARG A 12 -4.46 -2.68 -1.81
N SER A 13 -5.34 -2.94 -2.78
CA SER A 13 -6.21 -4.11 -2.77
C SER A 13 -5.43 -5.42 -2.76
N LEU A 14 -4.39 -5.56 -3.61
CA LEU A 14 -3.54 -6.75 -3.62
C LEU A 14 -2.76 -6.93 -2.32
N LYS A 15 -2.26 -5.83 -1.75
CA LYS A 15 -1.54 -5.86 -0.48
C LYS A 15 -2.46 -6.24 0.68
N LEU A 16 -3.66 -5.65 0.75
CA LEU A 16 -4.64 -5.99 1.78
C LEU A 16 -5.04 -7.46 1.72
N ALA A 17 -5.30 -7.98 0.52
CA ALA A 17 -5.57 -9.41 0.35
C ALA A 17 -4.39 -10.29 0.82
N LEU A 18 -3.15 -9.84 0.59
CA LEU A 18 -1.96 -10.54 1.07
C LEU A 18 -1.82 -10.48 2.59
N ASP A 19 -2.18 -9.35 3.22
CA ASP A 19 -2.09 -9.18 4.66
C ASP A 19 -3.00 -10.19 5.39
N TRP A 20 -4.15 -10.55 4.81
CA TRP A 20 -5.04 -11.61 5.32
C TRP A 20 -4.62 -13.02 4.91
N ALA A 21 -4.12 -13.21 3.69
CA ALA A 21 -3.82 -14.53 3.15
C ALA A 21 -2.39 -14.99 3.48
N VAL A 22 -2.24 -15.76 4.56
CA VAL A 22 -0.96 -16.35 4.98
C VAL A 22 -0.29 -17.19 3.89
N HIS A 23 -1.08 -17.98 3.15
CA HIS A 23 -0.57 -18.89 2.11
C HIS A 23 -0.64 -18.30 0.70
N ARG A 24 0.47 -18.40 -0.04
CA ARG A 24 0.59 -17.84 -1.40
C ARG A 24 -0.37 -18.45 -2.43
N GLN A 25 -0.75 -19.72 -2.29
CA GLN A 25 -1.67 -20.36 -3.23
C GLN A 25 -3.08 -19.75 -3.13
N ILE A 26 -3.55 -19.51 -1.91
CA ILE A 26 -4.83 -18.85 -1.65
C ILE A 26 -4.80 -17.41 -2.16
N TRP A 27 -3.74 -16.68 -1.80
CA TRP A 27 -3.57 -15.29 -2.24
C TRP A 27 -3.56 -15.14 -3.76
N ARG A 28 -2.94 -16.07 -4.50
CA ARG A 28 -2.91 -16.02 -5.97
C ARG A 28 -4.32 -16.09 -6.58
N GLY A 29 -5.19 -16.94 -6.06
CA GLY A 29 -6.59 -17.00 -6.49
C GLY A 29 -7.32 -15.68 -6.24
N GLN A 30 -7.14 -15.10 -5.06
CA GLN A 30 -7.71 -13.79 -4.72
C GLN A 30 -7.16 -12.66 -5.60
N ALA A 31 -5.86 -12.66 -5.91
CA ALA A 31 -5.22 -11.65 -6.75
C ALA A 31 -5.75 -11.67 -8.19
N VAL A 32 -5.99 -12.86 -8.75
CA VAL A 32 -6.62 -13.02 -10.07
C VAL A 32 -8.07 -12.54 -10.04
N TYR A 33 -8.81 -12.85 -8.98
CA TYR A 33 -10.17 -12.34 -8.80
C TYR A 33 -10.19 -10.80 -8.73
N ILE A 34 -9.36 -10.18 -7.89
CA ILE A 34 -9.22 -8.71 -7.81
C ILE A 34 -8.85 -8.12 -9.17
N ARG A 35 -7.93 -8.73 -9.91
CA ARG A 35 -7.59 -8.30 -11.29
C ARG A 35 -8.83 -8.27 -12.18
N SER A 36 -9.66 -9.31 -12.15
CA SER A 36 -10.87 -9.40 -12.97
C SER A 36 -11.87 -8.28 -12.67
N LEU A 37 -12.02 -7.88 -11.39
CA LEU A 37 -12.89 -6.77 -10.98
C LEU A 37 -12.43 -5.42 -11.56
N PHE A 38 -11.12 -5.17 -11.57
CA PHE A 38 -10.55 -3.96 -12.17
C PHE A 38 -10.66 -4.01 -13.71
N ASP A 39 -10.41 -5.17 -14.31
CA ASP A 39 -10.49 -5.35 -15.77
C ASP A 39 -11.94 -5.19 -16.29
N ALA A 40 -12.95 -5.59 -15.51
CA ALA A 40 -14.37 -5.39 -15.84
C ALA A 40 -14.75 -3.91 -15.94
N ASN A 41 -14.10 -3.04 -15.15
CA ASN A 41 -14.41 -1.61 -15.07
C ASN A 41 -13.44 -0.73 -15.85
N LYS A 42 -12.44 -1.31 -16.54
CA LYS A 42 -11.36 -0.55 -17.21
C LYS A 42 -11.83 0.41 -18.32
N ASN A 43 -12.99 0.13 -18.91
CA ASN A 43 -13.54 0.86 -20.05
C ASN A 43 -14.56 1.95 -19.65
N VAL A 44 -14.82 2.14 -18.36
CA VAL A 44 -15.73 3.18 -17.88
C VAL A 44 -15.10 4.55 -18.16
N ARG A 45 -15.74 5.36 -19.00
CA ARG A 45 -15.22 6.68 -19.42
C ARG A 45 -15.89 7.86 -18.71
N ASP A 46 -17.09 7.67 -18.18
CA ASP A 46 -17.79 8.74 -17.46
C ASP A 46 -17.06 9.07 -16.14
N PRO A 47 -16.55 10.31 -15.97
CA PRO A 47 -15.85 10.71 -14.76
C PRO A 47 -16.69 10.60 -13.48
N ARG A 48 -18.03 10.71 -13.58
CA ARG A 48 -18.92 10.56 -12.41
C ARG A 48 -18.95 9.11 -11.94
N GLN A 49 -19.13 8.18 -12.87
CA GLN A 49 -19.11 6.75 -12.58
C GLN A 49 -17.73 6.31 -12.06
N GLN A 50 -16.63 6.80 -12.64
CA GLN A 50 -15.29 6.50 -12.14
C GLN A 50 -15.11 6.93 -10.68
N LYS A 51 -15.60 8.11 -10.29
CA LYS A 51 -15.53 8.59 -8.91
C LYS A 51 -16.32 7.70 -7.95
N VAL A 52 -17.49 7.23 -8.36
CA VAL A 52 -18.31 6.31 -7.54
C VAL A 52 -17.58 5.00 -7.33
N LEU A 53 -17.07 4.38 -8.40
CA LEU A 53 -16.34 3.10 -8.32
C LEU A 53 -15.08 3.19 -7.46
N LEU A 54 -14.34 4.29 -7.58
CA LEU A 54 -13.19 4.55 -6.71
C LEU A 54 -13.67 4.59 -5.26
N ARG A 55 -14.60 5.49 -4.93
CA ARG A 55 -15.13 5.64 -3.56
C ARG A 55 -15.61 4.31 -2.95
N GLU A 56 -16.39 3.53 -3.69
CA GLU A 56 -16.87 2.23 -3.24
C GLU A 56 -15.71 1.28 -2.92
N THR A 57 -14.68 1.27 -3.76
CA THR A 57 -13.48 0.45 -3.53
C THR A 57 -12.69 0.96 -2.32
N GLU A 58 -12.58 2.27 -2.13
CA GLU A 58 -12.00 2.90 -0.94
C GLU A 58 -12.72 2.43 0.34
N ASP A 59 -14.05 2.48 0.34
CA ASP A 59 -14.89 2.09 1.48
C ASP A 59 -14.74 0.59 1.79
N LEU A 60 -14.63 -0.25 0.76
CA LEU A 60 -14.33 -1.68 0.92
C LEU A 60 -12.94 -1.91 1.54
N LEU A 61 -11.91 -1.20 1.08
CA LEU A 61 -10.55 -1.36 1.63
C LEU A 61 -10.48 -0.94 3.09
N GLU A 62 -11.20 0.11 3.49
CA GLU A 62 -11.23 0.53 4.90
C GLU A 62 -12.03 -0.46 5.77
N THR A 63 -13.15 -0.97 5.26
CA THR A 63 -13.97 -1.98 5.97
C THR A 63 -13.18 -3.26 6.26
N TRP A 64 -12.39 -3.73 5.29
CA TRP A 64 -11.66 -5.00 5.38
C TRP A 64 -10.21 -4.84 5.84
N LYS A 65 -9.85 -3.68 6.36
CA LYS A 65 -8.48 -3.36 6.75
C LYS A 65 -7.96 -4.32 7.81
N HIS A 66 -6.80 -4.91 7.56
CA HIS A 66 -6.15 -5.78 8.54
C HIS A 66 -5.66 -4.94 9.75
N PRO A 67 -5.92 -5.35 11.01
CA PRO A 67 -5.53 -4.58 12.19
C PRO A 67 -4.00 -4.44 12.35
N ASP A 68 -3.24 -5.46 11.93
CA ASP A 68 -1.77 -5.47 11.95
C ASP A 68 -1.19 -5.88 10.59
N PRO A 69 -1.14 -4.97 9.59
CA PRO A 69 -0.74 -5.31 8.24
C PRO A 69 0.77 -5.57 8.12
N TYR A 70 1.19 -6.42 7.17
CA TYR A 70 2.60 -6.74 6.99
C TYR A 70 3.40 -5.49 6.56
N ARG A 71 4.46 -5.20 7.34
CA ARG A 71 5.45 -4.16 7.02
C ARG A 71 6.82 -4.78 6.81
N ALA A 72 7.50 -4.37 5.75
CA ALA A 72 8.87 -4.79 5.51
C ALA A 72 9.75 -4.33 6.69
N PRO A 73 10.69 -5.16 7.19
CA PRO A 73 11.46 -4.86 8.39
C PRO A 73 12.10 -3.47 8.43
N THR A 74 12.64 -3.01 7.30
CA THR A 74 13.38 -1.74 7.20
C THR A 74 12.51 -0.55 6.77
N ALA A 75 11.25 -0.78 6.39
CA ALA A 75 10.33 0.29 6.03
C ALA A 75 9.80 1.00 7.28
N PRO A 76 9.27 2.24 7.16
CA PRO A 76 8.65 2.94 8.29
C PRO A 76 7.59 2.10 9.03
N GLY A 77 7.78 1.93 10.33
CA GLY A 77 6.96 1.07 11.19
C GLY A 77 7.27 -0.43 11.10
N GLY A 78 8.33 -0.83 10.41
CA GLY A 78 8.89 -2.18 10.48
C GLY A 78 9.82 -2.35 11.69
N ASN A 79 10.06 -3.60 12.10
CA ASN A 79 10.82 -3.92 13.31
C ASN A 79 12.34 -3.62 13.25
N LYS A 80 12.90 -3.33 12.07
CA LYS A 80 14.30 -2.94 11.85
C LYS A 80 14.41 -1.48 11.37
N TYR A 81 13.31 -0.73 11.39
CA TYR A 81 13.31 0.68 11.02
C TYR A 81 14.20 1.46 11.98
N GLU A 82 15.07 2.32 11.44
CA GLU A 82 16.00 3.20 12.18
C GLU A 82 16.94 2.50 13.18
N ARG A 83 17.05 1.18 13.13
CA ARG A 83 17.88 0.40 14.08
C ARG A 83 19.37 0.76 14.01
N ASN A 84 19.88 1.08 12.83
CA ASN A 84 21.30 1.38 12.56
C ASN A 84 21.45 2.66 11.71
N LEU A 85 20.87 3.78 12.15
CA LEU A 85 21.09 5.05 11.44
C LEU A 85 22.55 5.51 11.56
N PRO A 86 23.16 6.03 10.47
CA PRO A 86 24.47 6.64 10.58
C PRO A 86 24.40 7.84 11.53
N ALA A 87 25.42 8.00 12.38
CA ALA A 87 25.51 9.13 13.27
C ALA A 87 25.47 10.44 12.46
N ARG A 88 24.72 11.43 12.96
CA ARG A 88 24.70 12.76 12.36
C ARG A 88 26.10 13.36 12.48
N GLN A 89 26.67 13.78 11.36
CA GLN A 89 27.89 14.57 11.35
C GLN A 89 27.53 15.99 11.82
N LEU A 90 27.89 16.31 13.06
CA LEU A 90 27.75 17.65 13.62
C LEU A 90 29.04 18.44 13.33
N PRO A 91 28.94 19.75 13.00
CA PRO A 91 30.13 20.59 12.94
C PRO A 91 30.78 20.62 14.33
N TYR A 92 32.11 20.51 14.38
CA TYR A 92 32.86 20.70 15.63
C TYR A 92 32.65 22.14 16.12
N ALA A 93 32.47 22.33 17.43
CA ALA A 93 32.34 23.67 18.00
C ALA A 93 33.65 24.44 17.76
N SER A 94 33.60 25.50 16.96
CA SER A 94 34.74 26.39 16.79
C SER A 94 34.97 27.19 18.07
N GLY A 95 35.92 26.76 18.90
CA GLY A 95 36.48 27.62 19.97
C GLY A 95 36.41 27.09 21.40
N SER A 96 36.96 25.91 21.66
CA SER A 96 37.42 25.54 23.01
C SER A 96 38.94 25.36 23.00
N HIS A 97 39.66 26.47 22.86
CA HIS A 97 41.08 26.61 23.17
C HIS A 97 41.27 27.89 23.96
#